data_AF-A0A8J3VX95-F1
#
_entry.id   AF-A0A8J3VX95-F1
#
_cell.length_a   1.000
_cell.length_b   1.000
_cell.length_c   1.000
_cell.angle_alpha   90.00
_cell.angle_beta   90.00
_cell.angle_gamma   90.00
#
_symmetry.space_group_name_H-M   'P 1'
#
loop_
_entity.id
_entity.type
_entity.pdbx_description
1 polymer ?
#
loop_
_entity_poly.entity_id
_entity_poly.type
_entity_poly.pdbx_seq_one_letter_code
_entity_poly.pdbx_strand_id
1 'polypeptide(L)'
;MIPLPLARVAEITSGALNGMADPGAVVRGPVVIDSRAAEPGSLFVAIKGERADGHDFAQQACATGAVAVLASRPVDAPAVIVGDVVAALAALAAAVVAELPDAAVVGVTGSQGKTTTKDLLSALAARMGPTIAPVGSYNNEIGHPLTVLKADESTRFLVLELSARNVGHIAYLARIAPPRIGVVLNVGAAHLGVFGSREAIAQAKGELVEALPDDGVAALNADDPLVSAMAERTRARVTYFGRSPRAHVRAEGETLDGRGRASFTLRTPTGSAPVRLRLHGAHAVDNALAAAAAAYEMGLPVAAIAEELSLAEPRSRWRMEVTDRADGVTVVNDSYNASPDSVRAAFAALAAIGAGRRRFAVIAAMRELGEYGAALNEEFGRLAADAGLDGLIVVGEEAEHILSGARGAAGMPGPGTLHVPDAATAGVEMAGRLAPGDVVLVKGPRAAGLERVAAAILGGEAR
;
A
#
# COMPACT_ATOMS: atom_id res chain seq x y z
N MET A 1 -5.38 -21.70 5.70
CA MET A 1 -6.44 -21.09 6.51
C MET A 1 -6.96 -22.08 7.52
N ILE A 2 -7.46 -21.62 8.67
CA ILE A 2 -8.14 -22.47 9.65
C ILE A 2 -9.40 -23.09 9.02
N PRO A 3 -9.60 -24.42 9.06
CA PRO A 3 -10.80 -25.06 8.54
C PRO A 3 -12.07 -24.64 9.29
N LEU A 4 -13.09 -24.18 8.57
CA LEU A 4 -14.33 -23.66 9.16
C LEU A 4 -15.57 -24.38 8.62
N PRO A 5 -16.29 -25.17 9.43
CA PRO A 5 -17.59 -25.74 9.05
C PRO A 5 -18.61 -24.64 8.73
N LEU A 6 -19.51 -24.86 7.75
CA LEU A 6 -20.52 -23.87 7.37
C LEU A 6 -21.46 -23.52 8.53
N ALA A 7 -21.77 -24.48 9.41
CA ALA A 7 -22.50 -24.18 10.64
C ALA A 7 -21.79 -23.14 11.52
N ARG A 8 -20.46 -23.21 11.62
CA ARG A 8 -19.65 -22.26 12.38
C ARG A 8 -19.56 -20.91 11.68
N VAL A 9 -19.45 -20.89 10.35
CA VAL A 9 -19.52 -19.65 9.56
C VAL A 9 -20.87 -18.95 9.79
N ALA A 10 -21.98 -19.69 9.74
CA ALA A 10 -23.31 -19.16 10.01
C ALA A 10 -23.43 -18.61 11.45
N GLU A 11 -22.90 -19.33 12.45
CA GLU A 11 -22.88 -18.86 13.84
C GLU A 11 -22.10 -17.55 14.01
N ILE A 12 -20.84 -17.50 13.56
CA ILE A 12 -19.97 -16.31 13.69
C ILE A 12 -20.60 -15.10 13.02
N THR A 13 -21.20 -15.31 11.84
CA THR A 13 -21.78 -14.23 11.03
C THR A 13 -23.23 -13.90 11.41
N SER A 14 -23.81 -14.62 12.37
CA SER A 14 -25.26 -14.57 12.66
C SER A 14 -26.12 -14.77 11.40
N GLY A 15 -25.63 -15.59 10.47
CA GLY A 15 -26.25 -15.89 9.20
C GLY A 15 -27.14 -17.13 9.24
N ALA A 16 -27.99 -17.28 8.24
CA ALA A 16 -28.83 -18.46 8.04
C ALA A 16 -28.32 -19.29 6.85
N LEU A 17 -28.15 -20.59 7.05
CA LEU A 17 -27.89 -21.51 5.95
C LEU A 17 -29.11 -21.59 5.05
N ASN A 18 -28.93 -21.46 3.74
CA ASN A 18 -30.01 -21.74 2.80
C ASN A 18 -30.22 -23.26 2.65
N GLY A 19 -31.37 -23.68 2.13
CA GLY A 19 -31.74 -25.11 2.06
C GLY A 19 -30.85 -26.01 1.21
N MET A 20 -29.91 -25.45 0.44
CA MET A 20 -28.91 -26.19 -0.34
C MET A 20 -27.58 -26.37 0.39
N ALA A 21 -27.37 -25.67 1.51
CA ALA A 21 -26.11 -25.73 2.25
C ALA A 21 -26.09 -26.91 3.23
N ASP A 22 -25.06 -27.75 3.13
CA ASP A 22 -24.73 -28.75 4.14
C ASP A 22 -24.03 -28.07 5.32
N PRO A 23 -24.61 -28.05 6.53
CA PRO A 23 -23.98 -27.45 7.71
C PRO A 23 -22.60 -28.06 8.05
N GLY A 24 -22.36 -29.31 7.65
CA GLY A 24 -21.10 -30.04 7.87
C GLY A 24 -20.04 -29.81 6.80
N ALA A 25 -20.36 -29.15 5.68
CA ALA A 25 -19.37 -28.77 4.67
C ALA A 25 -18.33 -27.82 5.29
N VAL A 26 -17.07 -27.98 4.91
CA VAL A 26 -15.95 -27.28 5.54
C VAL A 26 -15.25 -26.38 4.53
N VAL A 27 -15.13 -25.10 4.86
CA VAL A 27 -14.26 -24.15 4.15
C VAL A 27 -12.82 -24.46 4.52
N ARG A 28 -12.02 -24.84 3.52
CA ARG A 28 -10.59 -25.20 3.66
C ARG A 28 -9.68 -24.44 2.69
N GLY A 29 -10.26 -23.96 1.59
CA GLY A 29 -9.59 -23.19 0.55
C GLY A 29 -9.86 -21.70 0.69
N PRO A 30 -9.23 -20.85 -0.13
CA PRO A 30 -9.20 -19.41 0.09
C PRO A 30 -10.60 -18.77 0.13
N VAL A 31 -10.75 -17.75 0.97
CA VAL A 31 -11.92 -16.86 0.95
C VAL A 31 -11.71 -15.82 -0.14
N VAL A 32 -12.64 -15.73 -1.09
CA VAL A 32 -12.46 -14.95 -2.33
C VAL A 32 -13.68 -14.09 -2.67
N ILE A 33 -13.44 -12.95 -3.31
CA ILE A 33 -14.49 -12.04 -3.84
C ILE A 33 -14.58 -12.05 -5.37
N ASP A 34 -13.65 -12.73 -6.03
CA ASP A 34 -13.66 -12.97 -7.48
C ASP A 34 -14.01 -14.44 -7.70
N SER A 35 -15.14 -14.71 -8.34
CA SER A 35 -15.62 -16.08 -8.60
C SER A 35 -14.64 -16.89 -9.44
N ARG A 36 -13.82 -16.23 -10.27
CA ARG A 36 -12.79 -16.87 -11.10
C ARG A 36 -11.57 -17.30 -10.31
N ALA A 37 -11.39 -16.75 -9.12
CA ALA A 37 -10.30 -17.10 -8.19
C ALA A 37 -10.71 -18.15 -7.16
N ALA A 38 -11.95 -18.65 -7.22
CA ALA A 38 -12.37 -19.76 -6.37
C ALA A 38 -11.55 -21.01 -6.67
N GLU A 39 -11.30 -21.79 -5.65
CA GLU A 39 -10.60 -23.07 -5.72
C GLU A 39 -11.40 -24.10 -4.89
N PRO A 40 -11.14 -25.41 -5.04
CA PRO A 40 -11.78 -26.42 -4.21
C PRO A 40 -11.64 -26.10 -2.71
N GLY A 41 -12.78 -25.99 -2.02
CA GLY A 41 -12.81 -25.67 -0.60
C GLY A 41 -12.98 -24.18 -0.28
N SER A 42 -13.04 -23.30 -1.28
CA SER A 42 -13.20 -21.85 -1.10
C SER A 42 -14.54 -21.45 -0.48
N LEU A 43 -14.55 -20.27 0.17
CA LEU A 43 -15.77 -19.52 0.45
C LEU A 43 -15.82 -18.31 -0.47
N PHE A 44 -16.87 -18.21 -1.29
CA PHE A 44 -17.07 -17.04 -2.13
C PHE A 44 -17.87 -15.96 -1.40
N VAL A 45 -17.42 -14.73 -1.42
CA VAL A 45 -18.01 -13.60 -0.69
C VAL A 45 -18.70 -12.68 -1.69
N ALA A 46 -20.02 -12.74 -1.75
CA ALA A 46 -20.85 -12.05 -2.74
C ALA A 46 -21.07 -10.58 -2.33
N ILE A 47 -20.11 -9.71 -2.70
CA ILE A 47 -20.20 -8.27 -2.44
C ILE A 47 -20.87 -7.56 -3.63
N LYS A 48 -21.83 -6.67 -3.34
CA LYS A 48 -22.39 -5.76 -4.34
C LYS A 48 -21.41 -4.61 -4.60
N GLY A 49 -20.76 -4.63 -5.77
CA GLY A 49 -19.91 -3.54 -6.22
C GLY A 49 -20.68 -2.48 -7.04
N GLU A 50 -19.98 -1.43 -7.47
CA GLU A 50 -20.57 -0.36 -8.30
C GLU A 50 -20.95 -0.83 -9.70
N ARG A 51 -20.20 -1.78 -10.26
CA ARG A 51 -20.35 -2.25 -11.66
C ARG A 51 -21.00 -3.62 -11.78
N ALA A 52 -20.94 -4.43 -10.73
CA ALA A 52 -21.39 -5.80 -10.74
C ALA A 52 -21.82 -6.22 -9.33
N ASP A 53 -22.85 -7.07 -9.25
CA ASP A 53 -23.30 -7.66 -8.01
C ASP A 53 -22.69 -9.07 -7.87
N GLY A 54 -21.88 -9.29 -6.84
CA GLY A 54 -21.23 -10.57 -6.55
C GLY A 54 -22.21 -11.75 -6.47
N HIS A 55 -23.45 -11.49 -6.05
CA HIS A 55 -24.50 -12.51 -5.93
C HIS A 55 -24.81 -13.22 -7.25
N ASP A 56 -24.68 -12.52 -8.36
CA ASP A 56 -24.98 -13.06 -9.69
C ASP A 56 -23.93 -14.09 -10.15
N PHE A 57 -22.80 -14.18 -9.46
CA PHE A 57 -21.72 -15.14 -9.73
C PHE A 57 -21.69 -16.32 -8.76
N ALA A 58 -22.70 -16.48 -7.91
CA ALA A 58 -22.77 -17.55 -6.90
C ALA A 58 -22.62 -18.96 -7.50
N GLN A 59 -23.41 -19.28 -8.52
CA GLN A 59 -23.33 -20.58 -9.21
C GLN A 59 -21.95 -20.80 -9.84
N GLN A 60 -21.40 -19.77 -10.50
CA GLN A 60 -20.09 -19.85 -11.13
C GLN A 60 -18.99 -20.13 -10.08
N ALA A 61 -19.03 -19.45 -8.94
CA ALA A 61 -18.04 -19.66 -7.89
C ALA A 61 -18.09 -21.10 -7.32
N CYS A 62 -19.28 -21.65 -7.10
CA CYS A 62 -19.44 -23.04 -6.67
C CYS A 62 -18.99 -24.03 -7.75
N ALA A 63 -19.29 -23.76 -9.02
CA ALA A 63 -18.82 -24.58 -10.15
C ALA A 63 -17.27 -24.58 -10.25
N THR A 64 -16.61 -23.51 -9.83
CA THR A 64 -15.14 -23.39 -9.80
C THR A 64 -14.52 -24.00 -8.52
N GLY A 65 -15.31 -24.32 -7.49
CA GLY A 65 -14.86 -25.09 -6.32
C GLY A 65 -15.24 -24.51 -4.95
N ALA A 66 -15.94 -23.37 -4.90
CA ALA A 66 -16.42 -22.82 -3.65
C ALA A 66 -17.45 -23.75 -3.00
N VAL A 67 -17.27 -24.08 -1.72
CA VAL A 67 -18.20 -24.94 -0.96
C VAL A 67 -19.48 -24.23 -0.59
N ALA A 68 -19.43 -22.89 -0.49
CA ALA A 68 -20.58 -22.04 -0.27
C ALA A 68 -20.31 -20.59 -0.66
N VAL A 69 -21.38 -19.79 -0.59
CA VAL A 69 -21.38 -18.35 -0.80
C VAL A 69 -21.81 -17.64 0.48
N LEU A 70 -21.07 -16.61 0.90
CA LEU A 70 -21.52 -15.63 1.90
C LEU A 70 -22.28 -14.52 1.17
N ALA A 71 -23.58 -14.39 1.40
CA ALA A 71 -24.48 -13.55 0.61
C ALA A 71 -25.46 -12.75 1.47
N SER A 72 -25.92 -11.59 1.00
CA SER A 72 -26.96 -10.79 1.65
C SER A 72 -28.39 -11.08 1.18
N ARG A 73 -28.55 -11.98 0.20
CA ARG A 73 -29.86 -12.45 -0.29
C ARG A 73 -29.78 -13.90 -0.73
N PRO A 74 -30.91 -14.62 -0.81
CA PRO A 74 -30.95 -15.95 -1.39
C PRO A 74 -30.31 -15.99 -2.78
N VAL A 75 -29.53 -17.05 -3.03
CA VAL A 75 -28.87 -17.36 -4.30
C VAL A 75 -29.04 -18.85 -4.60
N ASP A 76 -28.95 -19.20 -5.88
CA ASP A 76 -29.10 -20.57 -6.39
C ASP A 76 -27.81 -21.41 -6.21
N ALA A 77 -27.22 -21.38 -5.02
CA ALA A 77 -26.03 -22.14 -4.62
C ALA A 77 -26.01 -22.32 -3.09
N PRO A 78 -25.27 -23.30 -2.51
CA PRO A 78 -25.06 -23.39 -1.07
C PRO A 78 -24.60 -22.04 -0.49
N ALA A 79 -25.31 -21.50 0.50
CA ALA A 79 -25.00 -20.16 1.00
C ALA A 79 -25.29 -19.97 2.49
N VAL A 80 -24.52 -19.05 3.09
CA VAL A 80 -24.79 -18.42 4.37
C VAL A 80 -25.36 -17.02 4.08
N ILE A 81 -26.64 -16.81 4.43
CA ILE A 81 -27.36 -15.57 4.20
C ILE A 81 -27.23 -14.65 5.42
N VAL A 82 -26.71 -13.44 5.23
CA VAL A 82 -26.42 -12.45 6.28
C VAL A 82 -27.07 -11.10 5.98
N GLY A 83 -27.18 -10.22 6.97
CA GLY A 83 -27.69 -8.86 6.74
C GLY A 83 -26.72 -7.97 5.96
N ASP A 84 -25.41 -8.12 6.23
CA ASP A 84 -24.33 -7.36 5.61
C ASP A 84 -23.12 -8.28 5.38
N VAL A 85 -22.75 -8.47 4.11
CA VAL A 85 -21.66 -9.37 3.70
C VAL A 85 -20.29 -8.85 4.14
N VAL A 86 -20.06 -7.53 4.14
CA VAL A 86 -18.77 -6.94 4.54
C VAL A 86 -18.61 -7.03 6.05
N ALA A 87 -19.67 -6.77 6.81
CA ALA A 87 -19.65 -6.94 8.26
C ALA A 87 -19.46 -8.42 8.66
N ALA A 88 -20.12 -9.35 7.96
CA ALA A 88 -19.95 -10.79 8.17
C ALA A 88 -18.52 -11.25 7.83
N LEU A 89 -17.92 -10.75 6.75
CA LEU A 89 -16.53 -11.01 6.38
C LEU A 89 -15.56 -10.53 7.48
N ALA A 90 -15.81 -9.34 8.02
CA ALA A 90 -15.02 -8.79 9.13
C ALA A 90 -15.16 -9.64 10.42
N ALA A 91 -16.38 -10.08 10.76
CA ALA A 91 -16.61 -10.95 11.90
C ALA A 91 -15.90 -12.30 11.76
N LEU A 92 -15.91 -12.88 10.56
CA LEU A 92 -15.20 -14.12 10.27
C LEU A 92 -13.69 -13.98 10.46
N ALA A 93 -13.11 -12.91 9.92
CA ALA A 93 -11.69 -12.61 10.08
C ALA A 93 -11.30 -12.41 11.56
N ALA A 94 -12.12 -11.67 12.31
CA ALA A 94 -11.89 -11.46 13.74
C ALA A 94 -11.92 -12.77 14.55
N ALA A 95 -12.86 -13.67 14.23
CA ALA A 95 -12.93 -14.99 14.86
C ALA A 95 -11.68 -15.82 14.58
N VAL A 96 -11.19 -15.82 13.34
CA VAL A 96 -9.95 -16.54 12.96
C VAL A 96 -8.73 -16.01 13.70
N VAL A 97 -8.58 -14.68 13.84
CA VAL A 97 -7.45 -14.10 14.59
C VAL A 97 -7.52 -14.44 16.07
N ALA A 98 -8.72 -14.47 16.65
CA ALA A 98 -8.92 -14.84 18.06
C ALA A 98 -8.50 -16.30 18.36
N GLU A 99 -8.53 -17.18 17.36
CA GLU A 99 -8.05 -18.57 17.46
C GLU A 99 -6.51 -18.68 17.33
N LEU A 100 -5.80 -17.56 17.10
CA LEU A 100 -4.35 -17.50 16.94
C LEU A 100 -3.69 -16.62 18.02
N PRO A 101 -3.79 -16.97 19.33
CA PRO A 101 -3.31 -16.11 20.43
C PRO A 101 -1.79 -15.86 20.39
N ASP A 102 -1.04 -16.78 19.80
CA ASP A 102 0.41 -16.70 19.67
C ASP A 102 0.87 -15.86 18.47
N ALA A 103 -0.01 -15.56 17.52
CA ALA A 103 0.31 -14.73 16.36
C ALA A 103 0.46 -13.27 16.79
N ALA A 104 1.49 -12.61 16.28
CA ALA A 104 1.68 -11.17 16.45
C ALA A 104 1.12 -10.43 15.24
N VAL A 105 0.10 -9.60 15.47
CA VAL A 105 -0.42 -8.69 14.45
C VAL A 105 0.39 -7.40 14.49
N VAL A 106 0.92 -6.99 13.33
CA VAL A 106 1.60 -5.72 13.14
C VAL A 106 0.79 -4.87 12.17
N GLY A 107 0.26 -3.76 12.66
CA GLY A 107 -0.48 -2.78 11.86
C GLY A 107 0.43 -1.67 11.36
N VAL A 108 0.30 -1.29 10.10
CA VAL A 108 1.05 -0.18 9.49
C VAL A 108 0.08 0.85 8.89
N THR A 109 0.20 2.11 9.30
CA THR A 109 -0.53 3.23 8.70
C THR A 109 0.38 4.42 8.39
N GLY A 110 -0.11 5.34 7.57
CA GLY A 110 0.66 6.47 7.04
C GLY A 110 -0.07 7.11 5.87
N SER A 111 0.27 8.34 5.52
CA SER A 111 -0.23 8.94 4.27
C SER A 111 0.46 8.24 3.10
N GLN A 112 1.79 8.14 3.15
CA GLN A 112 2.63 7.45 2.16
C GLN A 112 3.46 6.32 2.78
N GLY A 113 3.96 5.40 1.96
CA GLY A 113 4.95 4.40 2.37
C GLY A 113 4.42 3.08 2.96
N LYS A 114 3.10 2.98 3.22
CA LYS A 114 2.45 1.81 3.86
C LYS A 114 2.84 0.48 3.20
N THR A 115 2.61 0.37 1.90
CA THR A 115 2.85 -0.89 1.17
C THR A 115 4.31 -1.28 1.12
N THR A 116 5.20 -0.34 0.85
CA THR A 116 6.65 -0.60 0.84
C THR A 116 7.12 -1.01 2.23
N THR A 117 6.65 -0.34 3.29
CA THR A 117 6.99 -0.71 4.67
C THR A 117 6.47 -2.10 5.02
N LYS A 118 5.22 -2.43 4.66
CA LYS A 118 4.65 -3.76 4.88
C LYS A 118 5.40 -4.85 4.09
N ASP A 119 5.87 -4.57 2.87
CA ASP A 119 6.68 -5.51 2.10
C ASP A 119 8.03 -5.79 2.79
N LEU A 120 8.71 -4.73 3.27
CA LEU A 120 9.96 -4.83 4.03
C LEU A 120 9.77 -5.58 5.35
N LEU A 121 8.73 -5.21 6.09
CA LEU A 121 8.39 -5.81 7.38
C LEU A 121 7.98 -7.28 7.23
N SER A 122 7.30 -7.65 6.14
CA SER A 122 6.99 -9.03 5.82
C SER A 122 8.26 -9.88 5.62
N ALA A 123 9.27 -9.36 4.93
CA ALA A 123 10.54 -10.05 4.74
C ALA A 123 11.30 -10.22 6.07
N LEU A 124 11.32 -9.16 6.89
CA LEU A 124 11.92 -9.19 8.23
C LEU A 124 11.20 -10.17 9.16
N ALA A 125 9.87 -10.16 9.20
CA ALA A 125 9.06 -11.07 10.00
C ALA A 125 9.21 -12.54 9.58
N ALA A 126 9.35 -12.79 8.27
CA ALA A 126 9.59 -14.13 7.74
C ALA A 126 10.90 -14.76 8.24
N ARG A 127 11.87 -13.96 8.70
CA ARG A 127 13.09 -14.47 9.36
C ARG A 127 12.83 -15.09 10.73
N MET A 128 11.71 -14.75 11.36
CA MET A 128 11.35 -15.18 12.72
C MET A 128 10.24 -16.24 12.72
N GLY A 129 9.44 -16.33 11.66
CA GLY A 129 8.44 -17.38 11.52
C GLY A 129 7.46 -17.18 10.36
N PRO A 130 6.55 -18.16 10.13
CA PRO A 130 5.50 -18.07 9.14
C PRO A 130 4.73 -16.75 9.23
N THR A 131 4.68 -16.03 8.11
CA THR A 131 4.16 -14.66 8.05
C THR A 131 3.14 -14.52 6.93
N ILE A 132 1.98 -13.93 7.25
CA ILE A 132 1.00 -13.52 6.25
C ILE A 132 1.11 -12.00 6.05
N ALA A 133 1.32 -11.62 4.80
CA ALA A 133 1.23 -10.25 4.33
C ALA A 133 0.81 -10.28 2.85
N PRO A 134 -0.12 -9.42 2.40
CA PRO A 134 -0.57 -9.43 1.01
C PRO A 134 0.49 -8.78 0.12
N VAL A 135 0.67 -9.27 -1.11
CA VAL A 135 1.37 -8.50 -2.15
C VAL A 135 0.42 -7.45 -2.70
N GLY A 136 0.89 -6.21 -2.85
CA GLY A 136 0.01 -5.07 -3.13
C GLY A 136 -0.69 -4.53 -1.88
N SER A 137 -1.81 -3.83 -2.07
CA SER A 137 -2.50 -3.07 -1.02
C SER A 137 -3.90 -3.61 -0.81
N TYR A 138 -4.10 -4.29 0.33
CA TYR A 138 -5.37 -4.86 0.80
C TYR A 138 -5.66 -4.33 2.20
N ASN A 139 -6.08 -3.07 2.30
CA ASN A 139 -5.99 -2.27 3.52
C ASN A 139 -7.28 -1.51 3.87
N ASN A 140 -8.40 -1.94 3.28
CA ASN A 140 -9.74 -1.43 3.53
C ASN A 140 -10.64 -2.51 4.16
N GLU A 141 -11.91 -2.18 4.36
CA GLU A 141 -12.95 -3.02 4.97
C GLU A 141 -13.18 -4.38 4.28
N ILE A 142 -12.69 -4.58 3.06
CA ILE A 142 -12.78 -5.83 2.31
C ILE A 142 -11.42 -6.55 2.24
N GLY A 143 -10.38 -5.85 1.79
CA GLY A 143 -9.06 -6.46 1.58
C GLY A 143 -8.36 -6.88 2.88
N HIS A 144 -8.57 -6.12 3.95
CA HIS A 144 -7.97 -6.40 5.26
C HIS A 144 -8.48 -7.74 5.83
N PRO A 145 -9.80 -8.00 5.98
CA PRO A 145 -10.27 -9.30 6.45
C PRO A 145 -9.93 -10.46 5.49
N LEU A 146 -9.94 -10.25 4.16
CA LEU A 146 -9.50 -11.28 3.22
C LEU A 146 -8.03 -11.69 3.41
N THR A 147 -7.18 -10.75 3.79
CA THR A 147 -5.77 -11.04 4.11
C THR A 147 -5.67 -11.86 5.39
N VAL A 148 -6.41 -11.44 6.42
CA VAL A 148 -6.45 -12.12 7.72
C VAL A 148 -6.91 -13.57 7.58
N LEU A 149 -7.94 -13.83 6.78
CA LEU A 149 -8.49 -15.17 6.57
C LEU A 149 -7.54 -16.15 5.85
N LYS A 150 -6.38 -15.69 5.38
CA LYS A 150 -5.32 -16.58 4.89
C LYS A 150 -4.55 -17.28 6.01
N ALA A 151 -4.60 -16.72 7.24
CA ALA A 151 -3.91 -17.25 8.40
C ALA A 151 -4.36 -18.66 8.77
N ASP A 152 -3.42 -19.45 9.28
CA ASP A 152 -3.61 -20.79 9.81
C ASP A 152 -2.86 -20.96 11.13
N GLU A 153 -2.95 -22.14 11.73
CA GLU A 153 -2.37 -22.47 13.03
C GLU A 153 -0.84 -22.34 13.08
N SER A 154 -0.17 -22.33 11.91
CA SER A 154 1.29 -22.13 11.83
C SER A 154 1.69 -20.65 11.83
N THR A 155 0.73 -19.75 11.58
CA THR A 155 0.99 -18.33 11.37
C THR A 155 1.52 -17.68 12.65
N ARG A 156 2.71 -17.07 12.56
CA ARG A 156 3.37 -16.36 13.66
C ARG A 156 3.22 -14.85 13.57
N PHE A 157 3.13 -14.32 12.35
CA PHE A 157 3.02 -12.88 12.12
C PHE A 157 1.94 -12.55 11.09
N LEU A 158 1.14 -11.53 11.39
CA LEU A 158 0.20 -10.92 10.46
C LEU A 158 0.64 -9.47 10.23
N VAL A 159 1.20 -9.16 9.06
CA VAL A 159 1.64 -7.80 8.73
C VAL A 159 0.59 -7.14 7.85
N LEU A 160 -0.15 -6.19 8.43
CA LEU A 160 -1.36 -5.63 7.86
C LEU A 160 -1.22 -4.13 7.65
N GLU A 161 -1.60 -3.69 6.46
CA GLU A 161 -1.77 -2.26 6.16
C GLU A 161 -3.17 -1.80 6.61
N LEU A 162 -3.24 -0.64 7.26
CA LEU A 162 -4.51 -0.01 7.66
C LEU A 162 -4.62 1.37 7.03
N SER A 163 -5.60 1.53 6.13
CA SER A 163 -5.92 2.80 5.49
C SER A 163 -7.19 3.39 6.07
N ALA A 164 -7.27 4.72 6.10
CA ALA A 164 -8.46 5.46 6.48
C ALA A 164 -8.83 6.47 5.39
N ARG A 165 -10.14 6.63 5.17
CA ARG A 165 -10.73 7.76 4.44
C ARG A 165 -11.45 8.72 5.38
N ASN A 166 -11.87 8.23 6.55
CA ASN A 166 -12.48 9.00 7.62
C ASN A 166 -11.94 8.53 8.98
N VAL A 167 -12.18 9.35 10.01
CA VAL A 167 -12.03 8.94 11.41
C VAL A 167 -12.95 7.74 11.69
N GLY A 168 -12.46 6.78 12.47
CA GLY A 168 -13.08 5.52 12.85
C GLY A 168 -12.68 4.33 11.97
N HIS A 169 -12.11 4.57 10.78
CA HIS A 169 -11.77 3.50 9.84
C HIS A 169 -10.58 2.65 10.33
N ILE A 170 -9.53 3.26 10.86
CA ILE A 170 -8.38 2.50 11.36
C ILE A 170 -8.77 1.76 12.63
N ALA A 171 -9.54 2.39 13.52
CA ALA A 171 -10.12 1.72 14.69
C ALA A 171 -10.99 0.52 14.28
N TYR A 172 -11.78 0.62 13.20
CA TYR A 172 -12.56 -0.50 12.67
C TYR A 172 -11.66 -1.65 12.21
N LEU A 173 -10.63 -1.38 11.41
CA LEU A 173 -9.70 -2.41 10.94
C LEU A 173 -8.92 -3.05 12.11
N ALA A 174 -8.49 -2.25 13.08
CA ALA A 174 -7.81 -2.75 14.27
C ALA A 174 -8.72 -3.64 15.14
N ARG A 175 -10.05 -3.47 15.11
CA ARG A 175 -10.97 -4.43 15.77
C ARG A 175 -11.06 -5.78 15.05
N ILE A 176 -10.86 -5.80 13.73
CA ILE A 176 -10.86 -7.04 12.94
C ILE A 176 -9.61 -7.86 13.26
N ALA A 177 -8.45 -7.22 13.28
CA ALA A 177 -7.18 -7.85 13.65
C ALA A 177 -6.44 -6.97 14.66
N PRO A 178 -6.64 -7.20 15.98
CA PRO A 178 -6.03 -6.38 17.03
C PRO A 178 -4.49 -6.39 16.97
N PRO A 179 -3.84 -5.23 16.70
CA PRO A 179 -2.39 -5.15 16.61
C PRO A 179 -1.73 -5.25 17.99
N ARG A 180 -0.59 -5.94 18.06
CA ARG A 180 0.36 -5.81 19.19
C ARG A 180 1.45 -4.78 18.91
N ILE A 181 1.74 -4.53 17.63
CA ILE A 181 2.69 -3.51 17.17
C ILE A 181 1.98 -2.61 16.17
N GLY A 182 1.99 -1.30 16.41
CA GLY A 182 1.42 -0.28 15.54
C GLY A 182 2.50 0.63 15.00
N VAL A 183 2.64 0.72 13.68
CA VAL A 183 3.62 1.57 13.00
C VAL A 183 2.92 2.73 12.32
N VAL A 184 3.25 3.96 12.71
CA VAL A 184 2.72 5.18 12.07
C VAL A 184 3.86 5.88 11.32
N LEU A 185 3.73 5.96 10.00
CA LEU A 185 4.80 6.43 9.11
C LEU A 185 4.92 7.95 9.00
N ASN A 186 3.81 8.63 8.73
CA ASN A 186 3.75 10.06 8.43
C ASN A 186 2.30 10.57 8.37
N VAL A 187 2.13 11.87 8.55
CA VAL A 187 0.92 12.66 8.31
C VAL A 187 1.19 13.67 7.19
N GLY A 188 1.05 13.20 5.95
CA GLY A 188 1.08 14.01 4.73
C GLY A 188 -0.31 14.44 4.23
N ALA A 189 -0.38 15.00 3.03
CA ALA A 189 -1.59 15.56 2.42
C ALA A 189 -2.50 14.54 1.70
N ALA A 190 -2.25 13.24 1.84
CA ALA A 190 -3.10 12.21 1.22
C ALA A 190 -4.53 12.26 1.78
N HIS A 191 -5.53 12.23 0.89
CA HIS A 191 -6.95 12.34 1.22
C HIS A 191 -7.34 13.65 1.95
N LEU A 192 -6.53 14.71 1.86
CA LEU A 192 -6.83 15.98 2.52
C LEU A 192 -8.21 16.54 2.14
N GLY A 193 -8.64 16.39 0.89
CA GLY A 193 -9.98 16.84 0.47
C GLY A 193 -11.14 16.07 1.11
N VAL A 194 -10.91 14.86 1.61
CA VAL A 194 -11.92 14.06 2.33
C VAL A 194 -11.86 14.36 3.83
N PHE A 195 -10.66 14.45 4.40
CA PHE A 195 -10.46 14.69 5.83
C PHE A 195 -10.63 16.17 6.24
N GLY A 196 -10.52 17.11 5.31
CA GLY A 196 -10.59 18.55 5.54
C GLY A 196 -9.33 19.17 6.16
N SER A 197 -8.57 18.43 6.99
CA SER A 197 -7.36 18.95 7.63
C SER A 197 -6.29 17.89 7.91
N ARG A 198 -5.04 18.33 8.16
CA ARG A 198 -3.94 17.44 8.57
C ARG A 198 -4.16 16.90 9.98
N GLU A 199 -4.83 17.67 10.83
CA GLU A 199 -5.19 17.29 12.20
C GLU A 199 -6.19 16.13 12.18
N ALA A 200 -7.19 16.16 11.28
CA ALA A 200 -8.13 15.05 11.09
C ALA A 200 -7.42 13.79 10.56
N ILE A 201 -6.44 13.96 9.66
CA ILE A 201 -5.59 12.85 9.19
C ILE A 201 -4.76 12.28 10.36
N ALA A 202 -4.17 13.13 11.22
CA ALA A 202 -3.43 12.69 12.39
C ALA A 202 -4.33 11.99 13.42
N GLN A 203 -5.55 12.50 13.64
CA GLN A 203 -6.56 11.86 14.48
C GLN A 203 -6.84 10.44 13.97
N ALA A 204 -7.21 10.31 12.69
CA ALA A 204 -7.53 9.03 12.10
C ALA A 204 -6.36 8.03 12.17
N LYS A 205 -5.13 8.48 11.88
CA LYS A 205 -3.94 7.61 11.94
C LYS A 205 -3.59 7.17 13.36
N GLY A 206 -3.78 8.04 14.35
CA GLY A 206 -3.48 7.69 15.74
C GLY A 206 -4.46 6.70 16.36
N GLU A 207 -5.60 6.42 15.72
CA GLU A 207 -6.47 5.29 16.10
C GLU A 207 -5.70 3.96 16.15
N LEU A 208 -4.64 3.82 15.35
CA LEU A 208 -3.80 2.63 15.37
C LEU A 208 -3.09 2.47 16.72
N VAL A 209 -2.54 3.56 17.28
CA VAL A 209 -1.82 3.47 18.56
C VAL A 209 -2.74 3.45 19.76
N GLU A 210 -3.94 4.02 19.62
CA GLU A 210 -5.02 3.93 20.61
C GLU A 210 -5.58 2.51 20.73
N ALA A 211 -5.52 1.72 19.65
CA ALA A 211 -5.98 0.33 19.64
C ALA A 211 -4.96 -0.67 20.20
N LEU A 212 -3.73 -0.24 20.52
CA LEU A 212 -2.70 -1.12 21.06
C LEU A 212 -3.00 -1.46 22.53
N PRO A 213 -2.70 -2.69 22.97
CA PRO A 213 -2.73 -3.03 24.39
C PRO A 213 -1.60 -2.31 25.16
N ASP A 214 -1.75 -2.19 26.48
CA ASP A 214 -0.78 -1.51 27.36
C ASP A 214 0.63 -2.13 27.28
N ASP A 215 0.74 -3.44 27.01
CA ASP A 215 2.00 -4.17 26.81
C ASP A 215 2.48 -4.21 25.34
N GLY A 216 1.73 -3.57 24.44
CA GLY A 216 2.05 -3.45 23.02
C GLY A 216 3.14 -2.42 22.73
N VAL A 217 3.35 -2.17 21.43
CA VAL A 217 4.38 -1.23 20.96
C VAL A 217 3.87 -0.29 19.87
N ALA A 218 4.09 1.00 20.06
CA ALA A 218 3.88 2.05 19.07
C ALA A 218 5.22 2.47 18.45
N ALA A 219 5.47 2.08 17.20
CA ALA A 219 6.59 2.57 16.41
C ALA A 219 6.21 3.88 15.71
N LEU A 220 6.83 4.99 16.11
CA LEU A 220 6.46 6.35 15.70
C LEU A 220 7.60 7.06 14.99
N ASN A 221 7.29 7.72 13.88
CA ASN A 221 8.26 8.58 13.19
C ASN A 221 8.58 9.82 14.03
N ALA A 222 9.83 9.96 14.46
CA ALA A 222 10.34 11.09 15.24
C ALA A 222 10.56 12.36 14.42
N ASP A 223 10.64 12.22 13.09
CA ASP A 223 10.85 13.32 12.15
C ASP A 223 9.53 14.03 11.77
N ASP A 224 8.39 13.37 12.01
CA ASP A 224 7.06 13.95 11.79
C ASP A 224 6.43 14.37 13.13
N PRO A 225 6.27 15.68 13.40
CA PRO A 225 5.75 16.15 14.68
C PRO A 225 4.34 15.64 15.03
N LEU A 226 3.46 15.48 14.04
CA LEU A 226 2.09 15.01 14.27
C LEU A 226 2.08 13.52 14.63
N VAL A 227 2.99 12.74 14.06
CA VAL A 227 3.19 11.34 14.44
C VAL A 227 3.87 11.22 15.79
N SER A 228 4.93 12.00 16.03
CA SER A 228 5.68 11.97 17.28
C SER A 228 4.80 12.29 18.50
N ALA A 229 3.84 13.22 18.34
CA ALA A 229 2.85 13.58 19.35
C ALA A 229 1.84 12.46 19.67
N MET A 230 1.69 11.44 18.80
CA MET A 230 0.79 10.30 19.08
C MET A 230 1.26 9.44 20.26
N ALA A 231 2.50 9.62 20.74
CA ALA A 231 2.98 9.00 21.97
C ALA A 231 2.08 9.31 23.18
N GLU A 232 1.41 10.47 23.20
CA GLU A 232 0.50 10.87 24.28
C GLU A 232 -0.87 10.16 24.21
N ARG A 233 -1.14 9.44 23.11
CA ARG A 233 -2.43 8.78 22.84
C ARG A 233 -2.42 7.29 23.14
N THR A 234 -1.33 6.75 23.69
CA THR A 234 -1.21 5.32 23.98
C THR A 234 -0.48 5.07 25.31
N ARG A 235 -0.79 3.94 25.94
CA ARG A 235 -0.02 3.41 27.07
C ARG A 235 1.00 2.37 26.65
N ALA A 236 0.93 1.92 25.40
CA ALA A 236 1.90 1.05 24.78
C ALA A 236 3.29 1.68 24.83
N ARG A 237 4.32 0.84 24.79
CA ARG A 237 5.71 1.30 24.73
C ARG A 237 5.93 2.04 23.41
N VAL A 238 6.60 3.19 23.47
CA VAL A 238 6.90 3.99 22.28
C VAL A 238 8.33 3.75 21.81
N THR A 239 8.47 3.37 20.53
CA THR A 239 9.76 3.24 19.85
C THR A 239 9.85 4.21 18.69
N TYR A 240 10.65 5.25 18.89
CA TYR A 240 10.86 6.26 17.86
C TYR A 240 11.81 5.78 16.76
N PHE A 241 11.45 6.03 15.51
CA PHE A 241 12.30 5.82 14.35
C PHE A 241 12.46 7.09 13.52
N GLY A 242 13.51 7.17 12.70
CA GLY A 242 13.73 8.31 11.79
C GLY A 242 15.19 8.73 11.73
N ARG A 243 15.46 9.94 11.24
CA ARG A 243 16.80 10.56 11.19
C ARG A 243 17.09 11.40 12.43
N SER A 244 16.05 11.77 13.18
CA SER A 244 16.17 12.54 14.41
C SER A 244 17.14 11.87 15.40
N PRO A 245 17.98 12.65 16.11
CA PRO A 245 18.75 12.12 17.24
C PRO A 245 17.89 11.52 18.36
N ARG A 246 16.60 11.89 18.42
CA ARG A 246 15.61 11.33 19.36
C ARG A 246 15.13 9.92 18.97
N ALA A 247 15.39 9.48 17.75
CA ALA A 247 14.98 8.16 17.29
C ALA A 247 15.88 7.07 17.89
N HIS A 248 15.24 6.04 18.45
CA HIS A 248 15.88 4.83 18.95
C HIS A 248 16.41 3.98 17.79
N VAL A 249 15.64 3.89 16.70
CA VAL A 249 16.01 3.22 15.45
C VAL A 249 16.24 4.26 14.35
N ARG A 250 17.49 4.47 13.95
CA ARG A 250 17.83 5.60 13.06
C ARG A 250 18.89 5.30 12.02
N ALA A 251 18.89 6.08 10.95
CA ALA A 251 19.93 6.10 9.94
C ALA A 251 21.01 7.14 10.30
N GLU A 252 22.28 6.76 10.17
CA GLU A 252 23.42 7.67 10.27
C GLU A 252 24.33 7.56 9.05
N GLY A 253 24.92 8.69 8.64
CA GLY A 253 25.82 8.74 7.49
C GLY A 253 25.12 8.36 6.17
N GLU A 254 23.87 8.79 5.98
CA GLU A 254 23.11 8.52 4.77
C GLU A 254 23.81 9.09 3.53
N THR A 255 23.91 8.27 2.50
CA THR A 255 24.43 8.63 1.17
C THR A 255 23.55 7.99 0.11
N LEU A 256 23.44 8.64 -1.05
CA LEU A 256 22.73 8.11 -2.21
C LEU A 256 23.72 7.77 -3.32
N ASP A 257 23.55 6.62 -3.96
CA ASP A 257 24.29 6.29 -5.18
C ASP A 257 23.67 6.98 -6.42
N GLY A 258 24.29 6.81 -7.60
CA GLY A 258 23.80 7.37 -8.86
C GLY A 258 22.45 6.80 -9.33
N ARG A 259 21.88 5.82 -8.63
CA ARG A 259 20.53 5.30 -8.82
C ARG A 259 19.56 5.81 -7.76
N GLY A 260 19.98 6.74 -6.90
CA GLY A 260 19.16 7.23 -5.79
C GLY A 260 18.87 6.15 -4.74
N ARG A 261 19.71 5.11 -4.62
CA ARG A 261 19.58 4.07 -3.60
C ARG A 261 20.43 4.44 -2.39
N ALA A 262 19.87 4.31 -1.21
CA ALA A 262 20.50 4.78 0.01
C ALA A 262 21.45 3.74 0.65
N SER A 263 22.58 4.22 1.16
CA SER A 263 23.45 3.51 2.10
C SER A 263 23.57 4.30 3.39
N PHE A 264 23.47 3.63 4.53
CA PHE A 264 23.55 4.25 5.86
C PHE A 264 23.96 3.22 6.91
N THR A 265 24.36 3.69 8.10
CA THR A 265 24.48 2.84 9.29
C THR A 265 23.14 2.83 10.02
N LEU A 266 22.50 1.67 10.11
CA LEU A 266 21.33 1.46 10.95
C LEU A 266 21.79 1.39 12.40
N ARG A 267 21.28 2.27 13.26
CA ARG A 267 21.45 2.21 14.71
C ARG A 267 20.17 1.77 15.37
N THR A 268 20.32 0.95 16.41
CA THR A 268 19.28 0.51 17.34
C THR A 268 19.82 0.64 18.77
N PRO A 269 18.99 0.53 19.82
CA PRO A 269 19.49 0.55 21.20
C PRO A 269 20.50 -0.54 21.53
N THR A 270 20.49 -1.68 20.81
CA THR A 270 21.37 -2.83 21.08
C THR A 270 22.58 -2.93 20.15
N GLY A 271 22.74 -2.02 19.19
CA GLY A 271 23.90 -2.01 18.30
C GLY A 271 23.66 -1.30 16.97
N SER A 272 24.60 -1.45 16.05
CA SER A 272 24.52 -0.85 14.71
C SER A 272 25.09 -1.77 13.63
N ALA A 273 24.55 -1.66 12.41
CA ALA A 273 25.01 -2.41 11.25
C ALA A 273 24.84 -1.60 9.95
N PRO A 274 25.68 -1.82 8.93
CA PRO A 274 25.56 -1.10 7.65
C PRO A 274 24.39 -1.63 6.83
N VAL A 275 23.63 -0.73 6.22
CA VAL A 275 22.53 -1.02 5.28
C VAL A 275 22.86 -0.44 3.91
N ARG A 276 22.57 -1.21 2.86
CA ARG A 276 22.64 -0.78 1.46
C ARG A 276 21.34 -1.16 0.77
N LEU A 277 20.39 -0.24 0.70
CA LEU A 277 19.09 -0.51 0.11
C LEU A 277 19.22 -0.75 -1.41
N ARG A 278 18.39 -1.66 -1.94
CA ARG A 278 18.16 -1.80 -3.39
C ARG A 278 16.95 -1.00 -3.86
N LEU A 279 16.17 -0.47 -2.92
CA LEU A 279 15.03 0.41 -3.17
C LEU A 279 15.50 1.82 -3.53
N HIS A 280 14.72 2.49 -4.39
CA HIS A 280 15.07 3.77 -4.98
C HIS A 280 14.36 4.93 -4.27
N GLY A 281 15.05 6.07 -4.16
CA GLY A 281 14.55 7.31 -3.57
C GLY A 281 14.79 7.42 -2.06
N ALA A 282 15.03 8.64 -1.57
CA ALA A 282 15.34 8.91 -0.17
C ALA A 282 14.22 8.48 0.81
N HIS A 283 12.96 8.51 0.35
CA HIS A 283 11.81 8.04 1.12
C HIS A 283 11.86 6.52 1.43
N ALA A 284 12.68 5.75 0.72
CA ALA A 284 12.89 4.33 1.02
C ALA A 284 13.57 4.12 2.38
N VAL A 285 14.39 5.09 2.83
CA VAL A 285 15.01 5.05 4.17
C VAL A 285 13.95 5.16 5.25
N ASP A 286 12.94 6.02 5.10
CA ASP A 286 11.85 6.15 6.08
C ASP A 286 11.09 4.84 6.26
N ASN A 287 10.76 4.19 5.14
CA ASN A 287 10.08 2.89 5.14
C ASN A 287 10.97 1.80 5.77
N ALA A 288 12.27 1.82 5.48
CA ALA A 288 13.23 0.87 6.03
C ALA A 288 13.41 1.02 7.54
N LEU A 289 13.50 2.27 8.03
CA LEU A 289 13.60 2.56 9.46
C LEU A 289 12.31 2.20 10.23
N ALA A 290 11.14 2.46 9.62
CA ALA A 290 9.86 2.05 10.19
C ALA A 290 9.74 0.52 10.32
N ALA A 291 10.11 -0.20 9.26
CA ALA A 291 10.13 -1.67 9.28
C ALA A 291 11.18 -2.21 10.27
N ALA A 292 12.37 -1.59 10.33
CA ALA A 292 13.42 -1.93 11.28
C ALA A 292 12.97 -1.74 12.74
N ALA A 293 12.22 -0.68 13.03
CA ALA A 293 11.71 -0.42 14.37
C ALA A 293 10.73 -1.51 14.83
N ALA A 294 9.79 -1.90 13.98
CA ALA A 294 8.90 -3.02 14.27
C ALA A 294 9.67 -4.34 14.41
N ALA A 295 10.63 -4.63 13.52
CA ALA A 295 11.44 -5.86 13.57
C ALA A 295 12.33 -5.94 14.81
N TYR A 296 12.91 -4.81 15.22
CA TYR A 296 13.68 -4.70 16.46
C TYR A 296 12.81 -5.04 17.68
N GLU A 297 11.59 -4.53 17.75
CA GLU A 297 10.65 -4.79 18.85
C GLU A 297 10.10 -6.23 18.83
N MET A 298 10.09 -6.88 17.67
CA MET A 298 9.86 -8.32 17.54
C MET A 298 11.08 -9.17 17.98
N GLY A 299 12.22 -8.54 18.28
CA GLY A 299 13.41 -9.21 18.80
C GLY A 299 14.47 -9.56 17.75
N LEU A 300 14.34 -9.07 16.52
CA LEU A 300 15.33 -9.35 15.47
C LEU A 300 16.65 -8.58 15.73
N PRO A 301 17.82 -9.23 15.73
CA PRO A 301 19.09 -8.53 15.92
C PRO A 301 19.38 -7.52 14.80
N VAL A 302 20.00 -6.39 15.14
CA VAL A 302 20.30 -5.30 14.18
C VAL A 302 21.08 -5.76 12.95
N ALA A 303 21.99 -6.74 13.09
CA ALA A 303 22.73 -7.31 11.97
C ALA A 303 21.80 -8.03 10.98
N ALA A 304 20.84 -8.82 11.47
CA ALA A 304 19.86 -9.52 10.64
C ALA A 304 18.86 -8.56 10.00
N ILE A 305 18.45 -7.50 10.73
CA ILE A 305 17.62 -6.43 10.15
C ILE A 305 18.37 -5.77 8.99
N ALA A 306 19.63 -5.38 9.21
CA ALA A 306 20.41 -4.68 8.21
C ALA A 306 20.72 -5.54 6.97
N GLU A 307 21.00 -6.82 7.16
CA GLU A 307 21.18 -7.80 6.08
C GLU A 307 19.91 -7.90 5.23
N GLU A 308 18.75 -8.17 5.85
CA GLU A 308 17.49 -8.36 5.13
C GLU A 308 17.06 -7.08 4.39
N LEU A 309 17.19 -5.91 5.03
CA LEU A 309 16.93 -4.62 4.36
C LEU A 309 17.84 -4.39 3.15
N SER A 310 19.08 -4.91 3.17
CA SER A 310 20.03 -4.79 2.07
C SER A 310 19.78 -5.79 0.93
N LEU A 311 19.00 -6.84 1.19
CA LEU A 311 18.54 -7.81 0.21
C LEU A 311 17.16 -7.46 -0.37
N ALA A 312 16.41 -6.58 0.31
CA ALA A 312 15.05 -6.25 -0.07
C ALA A 312 14.94 -5.63 -1.47
N GLU A 313 14.03 -6.19 -2.27
CA GLU A 313 13.67 -5.72 -3.61
C GLU A 313 12.20 -5.28 -3.65
N PRO A 314 11.80 -4.44 -4.62
CA PRO A 314 10.39 -4.05 -4.78
C PRO A 314 9.50 -5.28 -4.98
N ARG A 315 8.57 -5.55 -4.05
CA ARG A 315 7.62 -6.67 -4.15
C ARG A 315 6.28 -6.24 -4.74
N SER A 316 5.75 -5.10 -4.30
CA SER A 316 4.51 -4.54 -4.83
C SER A 316 4.78 -3.66 -6.04
N ARG A 317 4.08 -3.94 -7.16
CA ARG A 317 4.25 -3.25 -8.43
C ARG A 317 3.97 -1.74 -8.35
N TRP A 318 4.60 -1.01 -9.27
CA TRP A 318 4.35 0.40 -9.62
C TRP A 318 4.53 1.39 -8.47
N ARG A 319 5.48 1.09 -7.58
CA ARG A 319 5.88 1.93 -6.43
C ARG A 319 7.37 2.17 -6.51
N MET A 320 7.78 3.22 -7.22
CA MET A 320 9.18 3.49 -7.55
C MET A 320 9.89 2.26 -8.17
N GLU A 321 9.19 1.55 -9.06
CA GLU A 321 9.69 0.37 -9.77
C GLU A 321 10.61 0.84 -10.91
N VAL A 322 11.92 0.62 -10.77
CA VAL A 322 12.92 1.09 -11.73
C VAL A 322 13.39 -0.06 -12.61
N THR A 323 13.24 0.09 -13.92
CA THR A 323 13.64 -0.91 -14.92
C THR A 323 14.48 -0.26 -16.01
N ASP A 324 15.59 -0.90 -16.37
CA ASP A 324 16.44 -0.45 -17.49
C ASP A 324 16.16 -1.26 -18.75
N ARG A 325 16.18 -0.57 -19.89
CA ARG A 325 16.26 -1.17 -21.21
C ARG A 325 17.72 -1.44 -21.59
N ALA A 326 17.91 -2.33 -22.58
CA ALA A 326 19.23 -2.66 -23.11
C ALA A 326 19.96 -1.46 -23.73
N ASP A 327 19.24 -0.45 -24.22
CA ASP A 327 19.79 0.80 -24.78
C ASP A 327 20.02 1.89 -23.71
N GLY A 328 19.94 1.54 -22.42
CA GLY A 328 20.23 2.43 -21.31
C GLY A 328 19.09 3.38 -20.94
N VAL A 329 17.93 3.31 -21.59
CA VAL A 329 16.74 4.02 -21.11
C VAL A 329 16.31 3.46 -19.75
N THR A 330 16.07 4.33 -18.77
CA THR A 330 15.59 3.96 -17.44
C THR A 330 14.14 4.39 -17.26
N VAL A 331 13.25 3.45 -16.93
CA VAL A 331 11.84 3.70 -16.64
C VAL A 331 11.61 3.60 -15.14
N VAL A 332 11.13 4.70 -14.54
CA VAL A 332 10.70 4.77 -13.14
C VAL A 332 9.18 4.71 -13.11
N ASN A 333 8.62 3.54 -12.81
CA ASN A 333 7.18 3.32 -12.75
C ASN A 333 6.66 3.49 -11.32
N ASP A 334 5.97 4.60 -11.07
CA ASP A 334 5.35 4.98 -9.79
C ASP A 334 3.85 5.32 -9.97
N SER A 335 3.18 4.50 -10.78
CA SER A 335 1.80 4.71 -11.27
C SER A 335 0.69 4.06 -10.42
N TYR A 336 0.99 3.60 -9.19
CA TYR A 336 -0.05 3.02 -8.34
C TYR A 336 -0.98 4.06 -7.73
N ASN A 337 -0.44 5.14 -7.17
CA ASN A 337 -1.23 6.21 -6.53
C ASN A 337 -0.43 7.52 -6.53
N ALA A 338 -1.08 8.68 -6.40
CA ALA A 338 -0.40 9.96 -6.31
C ALA A 338 -0.99 10.88 -5.23
N SER A 339 -0.15 11.78 -4.74
CA SER A 339 -0.42 12.83 -3.76
C SER A 339 0.71 13.86 -3.88
N PRO A 340 0.55 15.12 -3.45
CA PRO A 340 1.60 16.13 -3.59
C PRO A 340 2.96 15.67 -3.04
N ASP A 341 2.94 15.06 -1.84
CA ASP A 341 4.14 14.54 -1.19
C ASP A 341 4.82 13.42 -2.00
N SER A 342 4.04 12.48 -2.54
CA SER A 342 4.60 11.39 -3.36
C SER A 342 5.11 11.85 -4.72
N VAL A 343 4.44 12.83 -5.34
CA VAL A 343 4.90 13.43 -6.61
C VAL A 343 6.23 14.16 -6.39
N ARG A 344 6.34 14.93 -5.31
CA ARG A 344 7.60 15.59 -4.92
C ARG A 344 8.72 14.57 -4.69
N ALA A 345 8.44 13.50 -3.96
CA ALA A 345 9.41 12.43 -3.72
C ALA A 345 9.83 11.71 -5.02
N ALA A 346 8.89 11.52 -5.96
CA ALA A 346 9.17 10.89 -7.25
C ALA A 346 10.02 11.77 -8.16
N PHE A 347 9.76 13.09 -8.22
CA PHE A 347 10.61 14.02 -8.96
C PHE A 347 12.02 14.16 -8.35
N ALA A 348 12.14 14.14 -7.02
CA ALA A 348 13.45 14.09 -6.36
C ALA A 348 14.23 12.82 -6.72
N ALA A 349 13.56 11.65 -6.75
CA ALA A 349 14.18 10.40 -7.19
C ALA A 349 14.57 10.44 -8.68
N LEU A 350 13.72 10.99 -9.55
CA LEU A 350 14.02 11.20 -10.98
C LEU A 350 15.26 12.09 -11.17
N ALA A 351 15.39 13.16 -10.38
CA ALA A 351 16.55 14.03 -10.44
C ALA A 351 17.85 13.32 -10.05
N ALA A 352 17.82 12.46 -9.02
CA ALA A 352 18.97 11.67 -8.61
C ALA A 352 19.34 10.59 -9.64
N ILE A 353 18.38 9.82 -10.13
CA ILE A 353 18.59 8.73 -11.12
C ILE A 353 19.02 9.28 -12.48
N GLY A 354 18.46 10.43 -12.87
CA GLY A 354 18.69 11.09 -14.16
C GLY A 354 19.79 12.14 -14.14
N ALA A 355 20.65 12.17 -13.12
CA ALA A 355 21.74 13.14 -13.04
C ALA A 355 22.62 13.08 -14.31
N GLY A 356 22.75 14.21 -15.01
CA GLY A 356 23.49 14.31 -16.27
C GLY A 356 22.82 13.67 -17.49
N ARG A 357 21.56 13.23 -17.38
CA ARG A 357 20.77 12.58 -18.44
C ARG A 357 19.53 13.41 -18.74
N ARG A 358 18.91 13.20 -19.90
CA ARG A 358 17.59 13.80 -20.18
C ARG A 358 16.51 13.11 -19.36
N ARG A 359 15.60 13.90 -18.81
CA ARG A 359 14.57 13.47 -17.86
C ARG A 359 13.20 13.82 -18.39
N PHE A 360 12.35 12.81 -18.50
CA PHE A 360 10.98 12.93 -18.96
C PHE A 360 10.00 12.51 -17.86
N ALA A 361 8.76 12.99 -17.94
CA ALA A 361 7.69 12.51 -17.08
C ALA A 361 6.38 12.31 -17.84
N VAL A 362 5.62 11.31 -17.42
CA VAL A 362 4.22 11.10 -17.80
C VAL A 362 3.39 11.14 -16.52
N ILE A 363 2.49 12.11 -16.44
CA ILE A 363 1.62 12.32 -15.28
C ILE A 363 0.14 12.35 -15.68
N ALA A 364 -0.74 11.98 -14.76
CA ALA A 364 -2.18 12.07 -14.95
C ALA A 364 -2.84 12.85 -13.83
N ALA A 365 -3.96 13.50 -14.14
CA ALA A 365 -4.77 14.20 -13.17
C ALA A 365 -5.30 13.26 -12.08
N MET A 366 -5.27 13.75 -10.84
CA MET A 366 -5.95 13.11 -9.73
C MET A 366 -7.44 13.37 -9.84
N ARG A 367 -8.22 12.28 -9.82
CA ARG A 367 -9.69 12.31 -9.87
C ARG A 367 -10.26 12.16 -8.45
N GLU A 368 -11.55 12.47 -8.30
CA GLU A 368 -12.32 12.24 -7.05
C GLU A 368 -11.83 13.04 -5.83
N LEU A 369 -11.21 14.21 -6.06
CA LEU A 369 -10.69 15.08 -4.99
C LEU A 369 -11.67 16.18 -4.52
N GLY A 370 -12.88 16.22 -5.07
CA GLY A 370 -13.87 17.25 -4.75
C GLY A 370 -13.38 18.67 -5.09
N GLU A 371 -13.71 19.63 -4.23
CA GLU A 371 -13.36 21.06 -4.41
C GLU A 371 -11.85 21.34 -4.44
N TYR A 372 -11.02 20.44 -3.90
CA TYR A 372 -9.56 20.59 -3.85
C TYR A 372 -8.86 20.08 -5.12
N GLY A 373 -9.58 19.43 -6.04
CA GLY A 373 -9.00 18.80 -7.22
C GLY A 373 -8.23 19.76 -8.12
N ALA A 374 -8.78 20.94 -8.38
CA ALA A 374 -8.13 21.96 -9.21
C ALA A 374 -6.78 22.40 -8.63
N ALA A 375 -6.77 22.85 -7.37
CA ALA A 375 -5.58 23.37 -6.70
C ALA A 375 -4.47 22.30 -6.55
N LEU A 376 -4.84 21.06 -6.23
CA LEU A 376 -3.89 19.95 -6.10
C LEU A 376 -3.28 19.56 -7.45
N ASN A 377 -4.08 19.51 -8.52
CA ASN A 377 -3.57 19.25 -9.86
C ASN A 377 -2.69 20.41 -10.38
N GLU A 378 -3.03 21.67 -10.07
CA GLU A 378 -2.14 22.81 -10.35
C GLU A 378 -0.81 22.72 -9.59
N GLU A 379 -0.80 22.23 -8.35
CA GLU A 379 0.44 21.94 -7.62
C GLU A 379 1.27 20.86 -8.33
N PHE A 380 0.67 19.81 -8.88
CA PHE A 380 1.40 18.77 -9.62
C PHE A 380 2.08 19.36 -10.87
N GLY A 381 1.38 20.26 -11.57
CA GLY A 381 1.93 21.00 -12.69
C GLY A 381 3.16 21.81 -12.30
N ARG A 382 3.07 22.58 -11.21
CA ARG A 382 4.20 23.36 -10.68
C ARG A 382 5.39 22.48 -10.30
N LEU A 383 5.14 21.37 -9.61
CA LEU A 383 6.18 20.40 -9.25
C LEU A 383 6.89 19.81 -10.47
N ALA A 384 6.15 19.55 -11.55
CA ALA A 384 6.74 19.05 -12.80
C ALA A 384 7.61 20.12 -13.48
N ALA A 385 7.18 21.38 -13.48
CA ALA A 385 7.97 22.48 -14.02
C ALA A 385 9.27 22.72 -13.24
N ASP A 386 9.21 22.64 -11.91
CA ASP A 386 10.38 22.83 -11.04
C ASP A 386 11.38 21.66 -11.11
N ALA A 387 10.98 20.50 -11.65
CA ALA A 387 11.83 19.31 -11.74
C ALA A 387 12.91 19.40 -12.85
N GLY A 388 12.85 20.41 -13.72
CA GLY A 388 13.82 20.62 -14.82
C GLY A 388 13.77 19.51 -15.86
N LEU A 389 12.55 19.12 -16.26
CA LEU A 389 12.31 18.06 -17.25
C LEU A 389 12.66 18.53 -18.67
N ASP A 390 13.11 17.60 -19.52
CA ASP A 390 13.27 17.77 -20.96
C ASP A 390 11.95 17.56 -21.71
N GLY A 391 10.98 16.88 -21.09
CA GLY A 391 9.63 16.72 -21.63
C GLY A 391 8.62 16.19 -20.62
N LEU A 392 7.37 16.59 -20.82
CA LEU A 392 6.23 16.24 -19.96
C LEU A 392 5.06 15.78 -20.82
N ILE A 393 4.46 14.64 -20.48
CA ILE A 393 3.16 14.23 -21.01
C ILE A 393 2.14 14.27 -19.88
N VAL A 394 1.03 14.97 -20.09
CA VAL A 394 -0.12 14.98 -19.18
C VAL A 394 -1.25 14.19 -19.81
N VAL A 395 -1.80 13.22 -19.07
CA VAL A 395 -2.80 12.26 -19.53
C VAL A 395 -4.18 12.58 -18.93
N GLY A 396 -5.21 12.53 -19.78
CA GLY A 396 -6.62 12.54 -19.37
C GLY A 396 -7.34 13.88 -19.60
N GLU A 397 -8.67 13.87 -19.48
CA GLU A 397 -9.54 15.03 -19.76
C GLU A 397 -9.37 16.16 -18.72
N GLU A 398 -9.11 15.82 -17.46
CA GLU A 398 -8.90 16.77 -16.36
C GLU A 398 -7.47 17.35 -16.31
N ALA A 399 -6.71 17.24 -17.41
CA ALA A 399 -5.31 17.67 -17.49
C ALA A 399 -5.12 19.19 -17.37
N GLU A 400 -6.15 20.00 -17.63
CA GLU A 400 -6.02 21.47 -17.76
C GLU A 400 -5.42 22.12 -16.51
N HIS A 401 -5.79 21.67 -15.31
CA HIS A 401 -5.22 22.20 -14.06
C HIS A 401 -3.72 21.89 -13.93
N ILE A 402 -3.28 20.67 -14.29
CA ILE A 402 -1.86 20.33 -14.33
C ILE A 402 -1.14 21.21 -15.35
N LEU A 403 -1.70 21.35 -16.55
CA LEU A 403 -1.11 22.15 -17.62
C LEU A 403 -1.00 23.63 -17.24
N SER A 404 -2.02 24.17 -16.58
CA SER A 404 -2.04 25.54 -16.03
C SER A 404 -0.92 25.73 -15.01
N GLY A 405 -0.84 24.86 -14.01
CA GLY A 405 0.20 24.90 -12.99
C GLY A 405 1.61 24.77 -13.56
N ALA A 406 1.77 23.92 -14.57
CA ALA A 406 3.03 23.75 -15.27
C ALA A 406 3.41 25.06 -16.00
N ARG A 407 2.53 25.57 -16.89
CA ARG A 407 2.75 26.81 -17.67
C ARG A 407 3.01 28.05 -16.82
N GLY A 408 2.41 28.14 -15.64
CA GLY A 408 2.57 29.28 -14.74
C GLY A 408 3.94 29.37 -14.05
N ALA A 409 4.75 28.31 -14.09
CA ALA A 409 6.06 28.26 -13.46
C ALA A 409 7.19 28.59 -14.46
N ALA A 410 8.20 29.34 -14.01
CA ALA A 410 9.32 29.82 -14.84
C ALA A 410 10.25 28.71 -15.36
N GLY A 411 10.15 27.48 -14.84
CA GLY A 411 10.99 26.34 -15.17
C GLY A 411 10.53 25.47 -16.35
N MET A 412 9.46 25.86 -17.04
CA MET A 412 8.87 25.01 -18.08
C MET A 412 9.77 24.79 -19.29
N PRO A 413 9.91 23.53 -19.78
CA PRO A 413 10.35 23.27 -21.13
C PRO A 413 9.21 23.65 -22.09
N GLY A 414 9.21 24.88 -22.61
CA GLY A 414 8.16 25.42 -23.50
C GLY A 414 7.57 24.38 -24.49
N PRO A 415 8.25 24.01 -25.59
CA PRO A 415 7.74 23.05 -26.58
C PRO A 415 7.78 21.56 -26.14
N GLY A 416 8.12 21.26 -24.87
CA GLY A 416 8.31 19.89 -24.37
C GLY A 416 7.08 19.26 -23.71
N THR A 417 5.98 20.01 -23.54
CA THR A 417 4.75 19.53 -22.87
C THR A 417 3.68 19.09 -23.86
N LEU A 418 3.18 17.87 -23.72
CA LEU A 418 2.10 17.31 -24.54
C LEU A 418 0.91 16.89 -23.66
N HIS A 419 -0.30 17.21 -24.10
CA HIS A 419 -1.53 16.64 -23.56
C HIS A 419 -2.00 15.49 -24.45
N VAL A 420 -2.38 14.37 -23.84
CA VAL A 420 -2.92 13.18 -24.54
C VAL A 420 -4.18 12.66 -23.84
N PRO A 421 -5.11 12.03 -24.58
CA PRO A 421 -6.39 11.62 -24.00
C PRO A 421 -6.25 10.44 -23.03
N ASP A 422 -5.33 9.51 -23.29
CA ASP A 422 -5.22 8.26 -22.56
C ASP A 422 -3.80 7.71 -22.44
N ALA A 423 -3.64 6.69 -21.60
CA ALA A 423 -2.37 6.03 -21.33
C ALA A 423 -1.80 5.30 -22.56
N ALA A 424 -2.63 4.85 -23.50
CA ALA A 424 -2.14 4.14 -24.69
C ALA A 424 -1.43 5.13 -25.63
N THR A 425 -2.04 6.28 -25.87
CA THR A 425 -1.46 7.37 -26.66
C THR A 425 -0.21 7.92 -25.95
N ALA A 426 -0.25 8.09 -24.64
CA ALA A 426 0.91 8.51 -23.85
C ALA A 426 2.12 7.57 -24.01
N GLY A 427 1.87 6.25 -24.04
CA GLY A 427 2.91 5.24 -24.25
C GLY A 427 3.60 5.37 -25.61
N VAL A 428 2.83 5.52 -26.68
CA VAL A 428 3.34 5.70 -28.05
C VAL A 428 4.14 7.00 -28.16
N GLU A 429 3.56 8.11 -27.69
CA GLU A 429 4.19 9.43 -27.75
C GLU A 429 5.50 9.47 -26.95
N MET A 430 5.51 8.90 -25.75
CA MET A 430 6.73 8.86 -24.94
C MET A 430 7.80 7.96 -25.58
N ALA A 431 7.42 6.77 -26.08
CA ALA A 431 8.36 5.87 -26.74
C ALA A 431 9.02 6.51 -27.98
N GLY A 432 8.28 7.34 -28.74
CA GLY A 432 8.83 8.07 -29.88
C GLY A 432 9.76 9.24 -29.53
N ARG A 433 9.73 9.72 -28.28
CA ARG A 433 10.55 10.85 -27.80
C ARG A 433 11.86 10.42 -27.14
N LEU A 434 11.90 9.22 -26.57
CA LEU A 434 13.05 8.70 -25.85
C LEU A 434 14.18 8.31 -26.81
N ALA A 435 15.41 8.67 -26.45
CA ALA A 435 16.64 8.15 -27.06
C ALA A 435 17.43 7.32 -26.04
N PRO A 436 18.41 6.51 -26.50
CA PRO A 436 19.29 5.73 -25.64
C PRO A 436 19.85 6.57 -24.49
N GLY A 437 19.77 6.03 -23.27
CA GLY A 437 20.27 6.71 -22.07
C GLY A 437 19.30 7.69 -21.40
N ASP A 438 18.08 7.92 -21.89
CA ASP A 438 17.12 8.82 -21.21
C ASP A 438 16.50 8.21 -19.94
N VAL A 439 15.91 9.03 -19.08
CA VAL A 439 15.13 8.58 -17.91
C VAL A 439 13.70 9.09 -18.01
N VAL A 440 12.71 8.23 -17.73
CA VAL A 440 11.30 8.60 -17.70
C VAL A 440 10.63 8.20 -16.39
N LEU A 441 9.93 9.13 -15.76
CA LEU A 441 9.03 8.87 -14.63
C LEU A 441 7.59 8.71 -15.12
N VAL A 442 6.90 7.67 -14.66
CA VAL A 442 5.47 7.47 -14.90
C VAL A 442 4.74 7.52 -13.56
N LYS A 443 3.89 8.53 -13.35
CA LYS A 443 3.30 8.86 -12.05
C LYS A 443 1.82 9.23 -12.17
N GLY A 444 0.95 8.58 -11.40
CA GLY A 444 -0.47 8.95 -11.38
C GLY A 444 -1.33 8.03 -10.52
N PRO A 445 -2.64 8.29 -10.45
CA PRO A 445 -3.58 7.40 -9.76
C PRO A 445 -3.76 6.10 -10.55
N ARG A 446 -4.07 4.99 -9.85
CA ARG A 446 -4.34 3.68 -10.45
C ARG A 446 -5.35 3.73 -11.60
N ALA A 447 -6.40 4.53 -11.44
CA ALA A 447 -7.49 4.65 -12.41
C ALA A 447 -7.05 5.20 -13.78
N ALA A 448 -5.91 5.90 -13.85
CA ALA A 448 -5.37 6.43 -15.10
C ALA A 448 -4.70 5.34 -15.97
N GLY A 449 -4.43 4.15 -15.42
CA GLY A 449 -3.86 3.03 -16.19
C GLY A 449 -2.44 3.30 -16.71
N LEU A 450 -1.68 4.20 -16.06
CA LEU A 450 -0.36 4.62 -16.55
C LEU A 450 0.70 3.52 -16.50
N GLU A 451 0.49 2.40 -15.80
CA GLU A 451 1.36 1.24 -15.88
C GLU A 451 1.54 0.74 -17.33
N ARG A 452 0.53 0.98 -18.18
CA ARG A 452 0.56 0.64 -19.60
C ARG A 452 1.55 1.48 -20.37
N VAL A 453 1.77 2.73 -19.95
CA VAL A 453 2.80 3.62 -20.51
C VAL A 453 4.18 3.02 -20.25
N ALA A 454 4.46 2.63 -19.01
CA ALA A 454 5.73 2.00 -18.65
C ALA A 454 5.94 0.69 -19.42
N ALA A 455 4.91 -0.15 -19.54
CA ALA A 455 4.99 -1.40 -20.30
C ALA A 455 5.27 -1.14 -21.80
N ALA A 456 4.58 -0.18 -22.41
CA ALA A 456 4.79 0.21 -23.81
C ALA A 456 6.22 0.69 -24.06
N ILE A 457 6.78 1.51 -23.16
CA ILE A 457 8.17 2.00 -23.27
C ILE A 457 9.16 0.84 -23.12
N LEU A 458 8.88 -0.13 -22.25
CA LEU A 458 9.74 -1.31 -22.01
C LEU A 458 9.60 -2.40 -23.09
N GLY A 459 8.64 -2.27 -24.02
CA GLY A 459 8.37 -3.29 -25.05
C GLY A 459 7.70 -4.56 -24.52
N GLY A 460 7.04 -4.50 -23.36
CA GLY A 460 6.33 -5.63 -22.74
C GLY A 460 4.81 -5.44 -22.70
N GLU A 461 4.08 -6.53 -22.51
CA GLU A 461 2.64 -6.46 -22.16
C GLU A 461 2.48 -5.96 -20.72
N ALA A 462 1.53 -5.04 -20.50
CA ALA A 462 1.11 -4.66 -19.15
C ALA A 462 0.39 -5.84 -18.50
N ARG A 463 1.10 -6.64 -17.69
CA ARG A 463 0.52 -7.72 -16.87
C ARG A 463 0.26 -7.25 -15.45
#